data_AF-A0A0D2ZV60-F1
#
_entry.id   AF-A0A0D2ZV60-F1
#
_cell.length_a   1.000
_cell.length_b   1.000
_cell.length_c   1.000
_cell.angle_alpha   90.00
_cell.angle_beta   90.00
_cell.angle_gamma   90.00
#
_symmetry.space_group_name_H-M   'P 1'
#
loop_
_entity.id
_entity.type
_entity.pdbx_description
1 polymer ?
#
loop_
_entity_poly.entity_id
_entity_poly.type
_entity_poly.pdbx_seq_one_letter_code
_entity_poly.pdbx_strand_id
1 'polypeptide(L)'
;MCSALIAIVAAEHESHVQATVVCAKSNGIQIRTRSSGHDLDGLSYVSSIPFVVLDMHNTISGAGGHISGGGYGNLIRKHGLSVDHVVDAQLVDVNGKILNRSSMGEDLFWAIRGGGGASFGVILSYTIKRDIYTRCFSRLLWNAMRMIE
;
A
#
# COMPACT_ATOMS: atom_id res chain seq x y z
N MET A 1 -19.89 -8.99 19.88
CA MET A 1 -20.23 -9.19 18.46
C MET A 1 -19.52 -8.11 17.67
N CYS A 2 -18.33 -8.41 17.14
CA CYS A 2 -17.46 -7.43 16.49
C CYS A 2 -17.32 -7.85 15.03
N SER A 3 -18.25 -7.45 14.17
CA SER A 3 -18.07 -7.36 12.71
C SER A 3 -19.37 -6.89 12.06
N ALA A 4 -19.40 -5.65 11.60
CA ALA A 4 -20.38 -5.18 10.62
C ALA A 4 -19.70 -5.03 9.25
N LEU A 5 -19.03 -6.11 8.80
CA LEU A 5 -18.47 -6.17 7.45
C LEU A 5 -19.63 -6.19 6.45
N ILE A 6 -19.68 -5.19 5.57
CA ILE A 6 -20.73 -5.08 4.55
C ILE A 6 -20.33 -5.88 3.31
N ALA A 7 -19.11 -5.68 2.82
CA ALA A 7 -18.61 -6.31 1.60
C ALA A 7 -17.07 -6.35 1.57
N ILE A 8 -16.54 -7.23 0.75
CA ILE A 8 -15.11 -7.27 0.37
C ILE A 8 -15.03 -6.98 -1.12
N VAL A 9 -14.26 -5.95 -1.48
CA VAL A 9 -14.01 -5.59 -2.88
C VAL A 9 -12.58 -6.01 -3.22
N ALA A 10 -12.43 -7.05 -4.03
CA ALA A 10 -11.15 -7.42 -4.61
C ALA A 10 -10.89 -6.57 -5.85
N ALA A 11 -9.97 -5.61 -5.73
CA ALA A 11 -9.64 -4.73 -6.84
C ALA A 11 -8.59 -5.39 -7.75
N GLU A 12 -8.88 -5.44 -9.05
CA GLU A 12 -7.95 -5.88 -10.09
C GLU A 12 -7.44 -4.70 -10.93
N HIS A 13 -8.22 -3.63 -10.97
CA HIS A 13 -7.93 -2.41 -11.72
C HIS A 13 -8.04 -1.18 -10.82
N GLU A 14 -7.28 -0.14 -11.14
CA GLU A 14 -7.28 1.13 -10.41
C GLU A 14 -8.68 1.77 -10.36
N SER A 15 -9.47 1.57 -11.43
CA SER A 15 -10.86 2.03 -11.50
C SER A 15 -11.76 1.41 -10.42
N HIS A 16 -11.51 0.17 -9.99
CA HIS A 16 -12.26 -0.47 -8.91
C HIS A 16 -12.01 0.24 -7.58
N VAL A 17 -10.77 0.69 -7.35
CA VAL A 17 -10.40 1.48 -6.17
C VAL A 17 -11.11 2.81 -6.19
N GLN A 18 -11.04 3.54 -7.32
CA GLN A 18 -11.71 4.84 -7.46
C GLN A 18 -13.22 4.71 -7.21
N ALA A 19 -13.87 3.72 -7.84
CA ALA A 19 -15.30 3.47 -7.67
C ALA A 19 -15.65 3.13 -6.22
N THR A 20 -14.82 2.32 -5.54
CA THR A 20 -15.03 1.95 -4.14
C THR A 20 -14.92 3.17 -3.23
N VAL A 21 -13.91 4.02 -3.42
CA VAL A 21 -13.73 5.26 -2.63
C VAL A 21 -14.91 6.20 -2.83
N VAL A 22 -15.33 6.44 -4.08
CA VAL A 22 -16.46 7.33 -4.38
C VAL A 22 -17.76 6.77 -3.82
N CYS A 23 -18.03 5.48 -4.04
CA CYS A 23 -19.25 4.84 -3.56
C CYS A 23 -19.33 4.82 -2.03
N ALA A 24 -18.24 4.49 -1.34
CA ALA A 24 -18.20 4.47 0.11
C ALA A 24 -18.41 5.88 0.68
N LYS A 25 -17.79 6.91 0.09
CA LYS A 25 -17.99 8.31 0.48
C LYS A 25 -19.45 8.73 0.32
N SER A 26 -20.06 8.46 -0.82
CA SER A 26 -21.47 8.81 -1.08
C SER A 26 -22.45 8.12 -0.14
N ASN A 27 -22.10 6.93 0.37
CA ASN A 27 -22.93 6.16 1.29
C ASN A 27 -22.53 6.30 2.77
N GLY A 28 -21.50 7.10 3.09
CA GLY A 28 -21.00 7.27 4.46
C GLY A 28 -20.42 6.00 5.08
N ILE A 29 -19.89 5.09 4.26
CA ILE A 29 -19.35 3.80 4.70
C ILE A 29 -17.84 3.91 4.90
N GLN A 30 -17.32 3.34 5.99
CA GLN A 30 -15.88 3.30 6.23
C GLN A 30 -15.21 2.26 5.30
N ILE A 31 -14.05 2.60 4.75
CA ILE A 31 -13.21 1.66 4.01
C ILE A 31 -12.04 1.23 4.90
N ARG A 32 -11.69 -0.05 4.85
CA ARG A 32 -10.44 -0.59 5.39
C ARG A 32 -9.64 -1.21 4.24
N THR A 33 -8.46 -0.67 3.98
CA THR A 33 -7.59 -1.18 2.92
C THR A 33 -6.77 -2.35 3.45
N ARG A 34 -6.87 -3.50 2.78
CA ARG A 34 -6.08 -4.69 3.08
C ARG A 34 -5.17 -5.00 1.90
N SER A 35 -3.91 -5.31 2.18
CA SER A 35 -2.96 -5.82 1.18
C SER A 35 -2.53 -7.26 1.58
N SER A 36 -1.42 -7.44 2.28
CA SER A 36 -0.98 -8.78 2.73
C SER A 36 -1.58 -9.24 4.08
N GLY A 37 -2.29 -8.36 4.79
CA GLY A 37 -2.93 -8.71 6.07
C GLY A 37 -1.97 -8.96 7.24
N HIS A 38 -0.78 -8.33 7.24
CA HIS A 38 0.17 -8.35 8.36
C HIS A 38 -0.11 -7.26 9.41
N ASP A 39 -1.34 -6.75 9.45
CA ASP A 39 -1.77 -5.78 10.46
C ASP A 39 -1.85 -6.47 11.83
N LEU A 40 -0.94 -6.12 12.74
CA LEU A 40 -0.81 -6.76 14.06
C LEU A 40 -2.13 -6.75 14.86
N ASP A 41 -2.85 -5.63 14.80
CA ASP A 41 -4.14 -5.43 15.49
C ASP A 41 -5.35 -5.78 14.60
N GLY A 42 -5.13 -6.26 13.37
CA GLY A 42 -6.21 -6.62 12.44
C GLY A 42 -7.05 -5.45 11.92
N LEU A 43 -6.55 -4.21 12.02
CA LEU A 43 -7.31 -2.99 11.68
C LEU A 43 -7.70 -2.88 10.19
N SER A 44 -7.11 -3.67 9.31
CA SER A 44 -7.44 -3.73 7.89
C SER A 44 -8.68 -4.59 7.58
N TYR A 45 -9.13 -5.43 8.52
CA TYR A 45 -10.28 -6.32 8.31
C TYR A 45 -11.22 -6.44 9.52
N VAL A 46 -10.96 -5.70 10.61
CA VAL A 46 -11.84 -5.65 11.80
C VAL A 46 -12.22 -4.21 12.11
N SER A 47 -13.50 -3.98 12.39
CA SER A 47 -14.03 -2.71 12.90
C SER A 47 -15.33 -2.94 13.68
N SER A 48 -15.60 -2.06 14.64
CA SER A 48 -16.86 -2.03 15.41
C SER A 48 -17.98 -1.28 14.69
N ILE A 49 -17.66 -0.52 13.65
CA ILE A 49 -18.62 0.23 12.82
C ILE A 49 -18.72 -0.39 11.42
N PRO A 50 -19.85 -0.22 10.70
CA PRO A 50 -20.04 -0.80 9.37
C PRO A 50 -18.98 -0.33 8.37
N PHE A 51 -18.36 -1.29 7.68
CA PHE A 51 -17.23 -1.02 6.80
C PHE A 51 -17.13 -1.99 5.63
N VAL A 52 -16.40 -1.58 4.60
CA VAL A 52 -16.03 -2.38 3.44
C VAL A 52 -14.53 -2.61 3.47
N VAL A 53 -14.11 -3.85 3.18
CA VAL A 53 -12.69 -4.16 2.99
C VAL A 53 -12.37 -3.98 1.52
N LEU A 54 -11.42 -3.10 1.22
CA LEU A 54 -10.81 -2.97 -0.09
C LEU A 54 -9.56 -3.84 -0.13
N ASP A 55 -9.65 -4.97 -0.82
CA ASP A 55 -8.56 -5.91 -0.96
C ASP A 55 -7.71 -5.55 -2.19
N MET A 56 -6.46 -5.21 -1.92
CA MET A 56 -5.45 -4.81 -2.89
C MET A 56 -4.42 -5.91 -3.18
N HIS A 57 -4.67 -7.16 -2.79
CA HIS A 57 -3.72 -8.27 -2.97
C HIS A 57 -3.23 -8.43 -4.42
N ASN A 58 -4.08 -8.14 -5.40
CA ASN A 58 -3.77 -8.35 -6.82
C ASN A 58 -3.07 -7.15 -7.48
N THR A 59 -3.17 -5.94 -6.92
CA THR A 59 -2.66 -4.70 -7.54
C THR A 59 -1.43 -4.15 -6.83
N ILE A 60 -1.43 -4.09 -5.49
CA ILE A 60 -0.26 -3.69 -4.71
C ILE A 60 0.28 -4.93 -4.00
N SER A 61 1.51 -5.31 -4.37
CA SER A 61 2.24 -6.35 -3.65
C SER A 61 2.22 -6.03 -2.15
N GLY A 62 2.18 -7.07 -1.31
CA GLY A 62 2.02 -7.04 0.15
C GLY A 62 2.85 -6.03 0.94
N ALA A 63 3.82 -5.40 0.28
CA ALA A 63 4.63 -4.29 0.74
C ALA A 63 3.89 -2.95 0.92
N GLY A 64 2.64 -2.78 0.46
CA GLY A 64 1.91 -1.50 0.60
C GLY A 64 1.86 -0.99 2.05
N GLY A 65 1.40 -1.84 2.98
CA GLY A 65 1.40 -1.52 4.41
C GLY A 65 2.82 -1.38 4.98
N HIS A 66 3.72 -2.30 4.63
CA HIS A 66 5.11 -2.31 5.11
C HIS A 66 5.89 -1.04 4.73
N ILE A 67 5.81 -0.62 3.47
CA ILE A 67 6.44 0.60 2.97
C ILE A 67 5.76 1.81 3.61
N SER A 68 4.44 1.88 3.63
CA SER A 68 3.77 3.07 4.19
C SER A 68 4.05 3.31 5.68
N GLY A 69 4.42 2.27 6.42
CA GLY A 69 4.85 2.32 7.82
C GLY A 69 6.38 2.41 8.02
N GLY A 70 7.17 2.60 6.96
CA GLY A 70 8.63 2.76 7.01
C GLY A 70 9.39 1.58 6.39
N GLY A 71 9.07 0.36 6.84
CA GLY A 71 9.60 -0.88 6.27
C GLY A 71 11.07 -1.13 6.60
N TYR A 72 11.32 -1.70 7.79
CA TYR A 72 12.67 -2.04 8.25
C TYR A 72 13.05 -3.48 7.85
N GLY A 73 14.36 -3.71 7.71
CA GLY A 73 14.92 -5.03 7.45
C GLY A 73 16.43 -5.06 7.69
N ASN A 74 17.07 -6.17 7.32
CA ASN A 74 18.49 -6.42 7.60
C ASN A 74 19.46 -5.37 7.02
N LEU A 75 19.02 -4.61 6.02
CA LEU A 75 19.82 -3.60 5.34
C LEU A 75 19.70 -2.19 5.95
N ILE A 76 18.90 -2.01 7.01
CA ILE A 76 18.61 -0.68 7.57
C ILE A 76 19.86 0.08 7.99
N ARG A 77 20.86 -0.61 8.54
CA ARG A 77 22.11 0.02 9.01
C ARG A 77 22.95 0.64 7.90
N LYS A 78 22.78 0.17 6.65
CA LYS A 78 23.58 0.62 5.50
C LYS A 78 22.77 1.49 4.54
N HIS A 79 21.48 1.20 4.37
CA HIS A 79 20.65 1.83 3.35
C HIS A 79 19.45 2.60 3.92
N GLY A 80 19.21 2.59 5.23
CA GLY A 80 18.02 3.21 5.80
C GLY A 80 16.75 2.36 5.59
N LEU A 81 15.60 3.00 5.72
CA LEU A 81 14.29 2.35 5.63
C LEU A 81 13.86 2.14 4.17
N SER A 82 12.89 1.26 3.94
CA SER A 82 12.33 1.04 2.60
C SER A 82 11.75 2.34 2.01
N VAL A 83 11.18 3.21 2.85
CA VAL A 83 10.64 4.52 2.47
C VAL A 83 11.68 5.53 1.98
N ASP A 84 12.94 5.39 2.39
CA ASP A 84 14.01 6.30 1.99
C ASP A 84 14.36 6.14 0.51
N HIS A 85 14.00 4.98 -0.06
CA HIS A 85 14.24 4.65 -1.47
C HIS A 85 13.03 4.86 -2.37
N VAL A 86 11.92 5.38 -1.85
CA VAL A 86 10.72 5.67 -2.65
C VAL A 86 10.93 6.97 -3.45
N VAL A 87 10.80 6.87 -4.77
CA VAL A 87 11.00 7.99 -5.72
C VAL A 87 9.68 8.66 -6.06
N ASP A 88 8.64 7.86 -6.25
CA ASP A 88 7.29 8.28 -6.64
C ASP A 88 6.27 7.29 -6.07
N ALA A 89 5.01 7.72 -5.97
CA ALA A 89 3.90 6.90 -5.51
C ALA A 89 2.62 7.33 -6.22
N GLN A 90 1.70 6.38 -6.39
CA GLN A 90 0.35 6.64 -6.87
C GLN A 90 -0.65 6.42 -5.74
N LEU A 91 -1.52 7.40 -5.52
CA LEU A 91 -2.50 7.41 -4.45
C LEU A 91 -3.86 7.85 -4.98
N VAL A 92 -4.94 7.23 -4.49
CA VAL A 92 -6.31 7.66 -4.71
C VAL A 92 -6.75 8.54 -3.55
N ASP A 93 -7.16 9.76 -3.86
CA ASP A 93 -7.69 10.73 -2.89
C ASP A 93 -9.15 10.44 -2.52
N VAL A 94 -9.69 11.21 -1.57
CA VAL A 94 -11.10 11.13 -1.15
C VAL A 94 -12.10 11.49 -2.24
N ASN A 95 -11.66 12.02 -3.37
CA ASN A 95 -12.51 12.32 -4.53
C ASN A 95 -12.43 11.24 -5.61
N GLY A 96 -11.66 10.16 -5.37
CA GLY A 96 -11.42 9.11 -6.34
C GLY A 96 -10.45 9.51 -7.45
N LYS A 97 -9.68 10.60 -7.30
CA LYS A 97 -8.66 11.01 -8.25
C LYS A 97 -7.34 10.30 -7.96
N ILE A 98 -6.69 9.80 -9.02
CA ILE A 98 -5.34 9.25 -8.93
C ILE A 98 -4.35 10.41 -8.94
N LEU A 99 -3.50 10.45 -7.92
CA LEU A 99 -2.46 11.43 -7.72
C LEU A 99 -1.11 10.74 -7.82
N ASN A 100 -0.22 11.31 -8.64
CA ASN A 100 1.21 11.05 -8.63
C ASN A 100 1.90 12.05 -7.69
N ARG A 101 3.21 11.89 -7.43
CA ARG A 101 3.98 12.78 -6.55
C ARG A 101 3.79 14.27 -6.84
N SER A 102 3.88 14.68 -8.10
CA SER A 102 3.74 16.09 -8.49
C SER A 102 2.35 16.65 -8.20
N SER A 103 1.30 15.83 -8.34
CA SER A 103 -0.08 16.25 -8.11
C SER A 103 -0.54 16.14 -6.65
N MET A 104 0.08 15.27 -5.85
CA MET A 104 -0.23 15.12 -4.42
C MET A 104 0.49 16.17 -3.56
N GLY A 105 1.60 16.71 -4.04
CA GLY A 105 2.45 17.64 -3.29
C GLY A 105 3.45 16.93 -2.37
N GLU A 106 4.53 17.62 -2.01
CA GLU A 106 5.62 17.02 -1.23
C GLU A 106 5.20 16.69 0.21
N ASP A 107 4.25 17.42 0.80
CA ASP A 107 3.77 17.18 2.17
C ASP A 107 3.03 15.85 2.27
N LEU A 108 2.12 15.58 1.33
CA LEU A 108 1.39 14.32 1.26
C LEU A 108 2.32 13.16 0.89
N PHE A 109 3.27 13.41 -0.02
CA PHE A 109 4.30 12.44 -0.37
C PHE A 109 5.23 12.10 0.81
N TRP A 110 5.51 13.06 1.69
CA TRP A 110 6.24 12.81 2.94
C TRP A 110 5.39 11.99 3.92
N ALA A 111 4.11 12.34 4.09
CA ALA A 111 3.21 11.69 5.03
C ALA A 111 3.03 10.19 4.75
N ILE A 112 2.90 9.79 3.48
CA ILE A 112 2.73 8.38 3.09
C ILE A 112 4.00 7.53 3.22
N ARG A 113 5.15 8.14 3.54
CA ARG A 113 6.47 7.51 3.70
C ARG A 113 6.83 7.29 5.17
N GLY A 114 5.90 6.78 5.95
CA GLY A 114 6.12 6.43 7.37
C GLY A 114 4.95 6.77 8.28
N GLY A 115 4.02 7.63 7.86
CA GLY A 115 2.84 8.02 8.63
C GLY A 115 1.68 7.00 8.58
N GLY A 116 1.84 5.88 7.86
CA GLY A 116 0.79 4.89 7.65
C GLY A 116 -0.17 5.29 6.54
N GLY A 117 -0.15 4.55 5.41
CA GLY A 117 -0.88 4.92 4.20
C GLY A 117 -2.40 4.98 4.37
N ALA A 118 -2.95 4.13 5.25
CA ALA A 118 -4.37 4.04 5.52
C ALA A 118 -5.00 5.35 6.06
N SER A 119 -4.19 6.26 6.61
CA SER A 119 -4.65 7.56 7.14
C SER A 119 -4.86 8.62 6.07
N PHE A 120 -4.18 8.49 4.93
CA PHE A 120 -4.07 9.56 3.93
C PHE A 120 -4.78 9.24 2.61
N GLY A 121 -5.08 7.96 2.35
CA GLY A 121 -5.79 7.53 1.15
C GLY A 121 -5.55 6.06 0.82
N VAL A 122 -5.84 5.67 -0.42
CA VAL A 122 -5.53 4.32 -0.90
C VAL A 122 -4.33 4.39 -1.83
N ILE A 123 -3.23 3.75 -1.43
CA ILE A 123 -2.00 3.71 -2.23
C ILE A 123 -2.10 2.58 -3.23
N LEU A 124 -1.90 2.90 -4.51
CA LEU A 124 -1.95 1.94 -5.62
C LEU A 124 -0.57 1.33 -5.87
N SER A 125 0.46 2.17 -5.91
CA SER A 125 1.81 1.73 -6.28
C SER A 125 2.89 2.62 -5.66
N TYR A 126 4.07 2.01 -5.49
CA TYR A 126 5.30 2.70 -5.11
C TYR A 126 6.36 2.48 -6.17
N THR A 127 7.02 3.56 -6.61
CA THR A 127 8.20 3.49 -7.47
C THR A 127 9.44 3.56 -6.58
N ILE A 128 10.20 2.46 -6.52
CA ILE A 128 11.37 2.34 -5.66
C ILE A 128 12.66 2.47 -6.49
N LYS A 129 13.61 3.27 -6.00
CA LYS A 129 14.95 3.37 -6.55
C LYS A 129 15.71 2.08 -6.26
N ARG A 130 16.20 1.43 -7.32
CA ARG A 130 17.05 0.24 -7.17
C ARG A 130 18.50 0.65 -7.00
N ASP A 131 19.02 0.50 -5.79
CA ASP A 131 20.46 0.60 -5.53
C ASP A 131 21.24 -0.58 -6.16
N ILE A 132 22.53 -0.35 -6.44
CA ILE A 132 23.40 -1.31 -7.13
C ILE A 132 23.55 -2.64 -6.35
N TYR A 133 23.40 -2.61 -5.03
CA TYR A 133 23.45 -3.80 -4.18
C TYR A 133 22.15 -4.61 -4.23
N THR A 134 20.99 -3.95 -4.30
CA THR A 134 19.69 -4.61 -4.54
C THR A 134 19.63 -5.23 -5.93
N ARG A 135 20.26 -4.60 -6.92
CA ARG A 135 20.48 -5.23 -8.25
C ARG A 135 21.35 -6.48 -8.15
N CYS A 136 22.45 -6.46 -7.40
CA CYS A 136 23.28 -7.65 -7.20
C CYS A 136 22.54 -8.76 -6.44
N PHE A 137 21.80 -8.44 -5.38
CA PHE A 137 21.08 -9.45 -4.58
C PHE A 137 19.91 -10.07 -5.36
N SER A 138 19.11 -9.27 -6.06
CA SER A 138 18.05 -9.78 -6.95
C SER A 138 18.63 -10.61 -8.09
N ARG A 139 19.78 -10.23 -8.65
CA ARG A 139 20.47 -10.99 -9.70
C ARG A 139 21.13 -12.27 -9.18
N LEU A 140 21.67 -12.27 -7.96
CA LEU A 140 22.17 -13.46 -7.27
C LEU A 140 21.03 -14.44 -6.93
N LEU A 141 19.89 -13.94 -6.44
CA LEU A 141 18.70 -14.77 -6.21
C LEU A 141 18.10 -15.31 -7.52
N TRP A 142 18.04 -14.49 -8.57
CA TRP A 142 17.61 -14.94 -9.90
C TRP A 142 18.56 -16.01 -10.47
N ASN A 143 19.87 -15.81 -10.31
CA ASN A 143 20.87 -16.80 -10.72
C ASN A 143 20.77 -18.08 -9.87
N ALA A 144 20.49 -17.96 -8.56
CA ALA A 144 20.28 -19.12 -7.69
C ALA A 144 18.98 -19.89 -8.02
N MET A 145 17.90 -19.19 -8.40
CA MET A 145 16.66 -19.83 -8.88
C MET A 145 16.85 -20.51 -10.24
N ARG A 146 17.73 -19.99 -11.11
CA ARG A 146 18.13 -20.68 -12.35
C ARG A 146 19.06 -21.87 -12.15
N MET A 147 19.57 -22.13 -10.94
CA MET A 147 20.37 -23.32 -10.64
C MET A 147 19.51 -24.50 -10.11
N ILE A 148 18.19 -24.38 -10.16
CA ILE A 148 17.23 -25.46 -9.82
C ILE A 148 16.56 -26.02 -11.09
N GLU A 149 17.00 -25.61 -12.28
CA GLU A 149 16.70 -26.26 -13.58
C GLU A 149 17.95 -26.97 -14.13
#